data_AF-A0A6H2ZYU1-F1
#
_entry.id   AF-A0A6H2ZYU1-F1
#
_cell.length_a   1.000
_cell.length_b   1.000
_cell.length_c   1.000
_cell.angle_alpha   90.00
_cell.angle_beta   90.00
_cell.angle_gamma   90.00
#
_symmetry.space_group_name_H-M   'P 1'
#
loop_
_entity.id
_entity.type
_entity.pdbx_description
1 polymer ?
#
loop_
_entity_poly.entity_id
_entity_poly.type
_entity_poly.pdbx_seq_one_letter_code
_entity_poly.pdbx_strand_id
1 'polypeptide(L)'
;MDRLIREMSYLFTKSRFDELQERAEEISIEYCWHIECFGLVADAIEEFVEETPADEWREHEKIIMHYMVMRGLALYGDGEKITKIQWAHPGWMGTAEKGDTIQ
;
A
#
# COMPACT_ATOMS: atom_id res chain seq x y z
N MET A 1 -4.77 -2.62 11.78
CA MET A 1 -3.91 -2.28 10.63
C MET A 1 -4.60 -1.27 9.70
N ASP A 2 -5.87 -1.49 9.36
CA ASP A 2 -6.66 -0.68 8.41
C ASP A 2 -6.74 0.80 8.76
N ARG A 3 -6.93 1.14 10.04
CA ARG A 3 -6.93 2.55 10.48
C ARG A 3 -5.60 3.24 10.17
N LEU A 4 -4.47 2.58 10.43
CA LEU A 4 -3.14 3.14 10.21
C LEU A 4 -2.87 3.30 8.72
N ILE A 5 -3.14 2.27 7.92
CA ILE A 5 -2.97 2.33 6.46
C ILE A 5 -3.84 3.46 5.88
N ARG A 6 -5.07 3.61 6.37
CA ARG A 6 -5.96 4.70 5.99
C ARG A 6 -5.43 6.08 6.40
N GLU A 7 -4.82 6.24 7.57
CA GLU A 7 -4.21 7.50 7.99
C GLU A 7 -2.92 7.81 7.18
N MET A 8 -2.15 6.79 6.82
CA MET A 8 -0.96 6.95 5.96
C MET A 8 -1.34 7.25 4.50
N SER A 9 -2.56 6.91 4.07
CA SER A 9 -3.02 7.16 2.69
C SER A 9 -3.05 8.65 2.33
N TYR A 10 -3.06 9.55 3.32
CA TYR A 10 -3.00 11.00 3.11
C TYR A 10 -1.69 11.46 2.43
N LEU A 11 -0.63 10.67 2.52
CA LEU A 11 0.67 10.98 1.91
C LEU A 11 0.70 10.75 0.39
N PHE A 12 -0.33 10.08 -0.15
CA PHE A 12 -0.36 9.65 -1.53
C PHE A 12 -1.57 10.22 -2.26
N THR A 13 -1.41 10.47 -3.56
CA THR A 13 -2.56 10.64 -4.44
C THR A 13 -3.41 9.37 -4.41
N LYS A 14 -4.72 9.51 -4.64
CA LYS A 14 -5.61 8.34 -4.74
C LYS A 14 -5.09 7.31 -5.76
N SER A 15 -4.62 7.77 -6.92
CA SER A 15 -4.10 6.88 -7.96
C SER A 15 -2.89 6.07 -7.48
N ARG A 16 -1.92 6.72 -6.82
CA ARG A 16 -0.74 6.01 -6.32
C ARG A 16 -1.10 5.08 -5.17
N PHE A 17 -2.01 5.49 -4.29
CA PHE A 17 -2.50 4.62 -3.22
C PHE A 17 -3.24 3.38 -3.76
N ASP A 18 -4.05 3.53 -4.81
CA ASP A 18 -4.74 2.41 -5.45
C ASP A 18 -3.74 1.45 -6.12
N GLU A 19 -2.67 1.97 -6.75
CA GLU A 19 -1.58 1.18 -7.34
C GLU A 19 -0.79 0.40 -6.27
N LEU A 20 -0.42 1.07 -5.16
CA LEU A 20 0.25 0.43 -4.02
C LEU A 20 -0.59 -0.71 -3.42
N GLN A 21 -1.91 -0.51 -3.33
CA GLN A 21 -2.83 -1.55 -2.84
C GLN A 21 -2.94 -2.74 -3.79
N GLU A 22 -3.02 -2.49 -5.10
CA GLU A 22 -3.08 -3.54 -6.12
C GLU A 22 -1.80 -4.38 -6.08
N ARG A 23 -0.64 -3.73 -6.06
CA ARG A 23 0.63 -4.46 -5.97
C ARG A 23 0.77 -5.21 -4.65
N ALA A 24 0.33 -4.63 -3.54
CA ALA A 24 0.36 -5.32 -2.24
C ALA A 24 -0.56 -6.54 -2.21
N GLU A 25 -1.72 -6.51 -2.88
CA GLU A 25 -2.61 -7.66 -3.04
C GLU A 25 -1.91 -8.80 -3.80
N GLU A 26 -1.23 -8.49 -4.92
CA GLU A 26 -0.46 -9.47 -5.69
C GLU A 26 0.65 -10.13 -4.87
N ILE A 27 1.49 -9.32 -4.21
CA ILE A 27 2.59 -9.80 -3.34
C ILE A 27 2.04 -10.68 -2.22
N SER A 28 0.90 -10.31 -1.63
CA SER A 28 0.26 -11.10 -0.58
C SER A 28 -0.15 -12.48 -1.09
N ILE A 29 -0.77 -12.55 -2.27
CA ILE A 29 -1.21 -13.82 -2.86
C ILE A 29 -0.01 -14.69 -3.25
N GLU A 30 1.03 -14.09 -3.83
CA GLU A 30 2.25 -14.78 -4.26
C GLU A 30 2.97 -15.46 -3.10
N TYR A 31 3.13 -14.75 -1.97
CA TYR A 31 3.97 -15.22 -0.86
C TYR A 31 3.21 -15.81 0.33
N CYS A 32 1.87 -15.81 0.34
CA CYS A 32 1.06 -16.29 1.48
C CYS A 32 1.44 -17.67 2.01
N TRP A 33 1.80 -18.60 1.12
CA TRP A 33 2.07 -19.99 1.48
C TRP A 33 3.55 -20.30 1.64
N HIS A 34 4.42 -19.29 1.55
CA HIS A 34 5.85 -19.43 1.74
C HIS A 34 6.17 -19.38 3.25
N ILE A 35 6.93 -20.36 3.73
CA ILE A 35 7.47 -20.35 5.09
C ILE A 35 8.52 -19.24 5.17
N GLU A 36 8.48 -18.43 6.23
CA GLU A 36 9.44 -17.32 6.44
C GLU A 36 9.47 -16.29 5.28
N CYS A 37 8.30 -15.95 4.74
CA CYS A 37 8.15 -15.11 3.55
C CYS A 37 8.56 -13.63 3.70
N PHE A 38 8.93 -13.18 4.90
CA PHE A 38 9.19 -11.75 5.16
C PHE A 38 10.32 -11.18 4.27
N GLY A 39 11.41 -11.92 4.07
CA GLY A 39 12.51 -11.48 3.20
C GLY A 39 12.07 -11.30 1.75
N LEU A 40 11.32 -12.28 1.22
CA LEU A 40 10.80 -12.24 -0.16
C LEU A 40 9.81 -11.08 -0.36
N VAL A 41 8.95 -10.84 0.64
CA VAL A 41 8.04 -9.70 0.63
C VAL A 41 8.79 -8.37 0.62
N ALA A 42 9.83 -8.24 1.45
CA ALA A 42 10.63 -7.03 1.52
C ALA A 42 11.34 -6.76 0.18
N ASP A 43 11.94 -7.78 -0.43
CA ASP A 43 12.60 -7.68 -1.74
C ASP A 43 11.60 -7.28 -2.83
N ALA A 44 10.41 -7.89 -2.87
CA ALA A 44 9.37 -7.58 -3.86
C ALA A 44 8.79 -6.16 -3.71
N ILE A 45 8.68 -5.66 -2.47
CA ILE A 45 8.30 -4.27 -2.20
C ILE A 45 9.40 -3.32 -2.67
N GLU A 46 10.66 -3.64 -2.37
CA GLU A 46 11.81 -2.83 -2.76
C GLU A 46 11.92 -2.71 -4.28
N GLU A 47 11.85 -3.84 -5.00
CA GLU A 47 11.87 -3.89 -6.46
C GLU A 47 10.80 -2.98 -7.07
N PHE A 48 9.55 -3.08 -6.61
CA PHE A 48 8.44 -2.27 -7.14
C PHE A 48 8.62 -0.77 -6.87
N VAL A 49 9.03 -0.41 -5.66
CA VAL A 49 9.11 0.99 -5.23
C VAL A 49 10.32 1.70 -5.87
N GLU A 50 11.41 0.97 -6.15
CA GLU A 50 12.62 1.53 -6.77
C GLU A 50 12.45 1.89 -8.25
N GLU A 51 11.48 1.29 -8.95
CA GLU A 51 11.10 1.64 -10.32
C GLU A 51 10.47 3.04 -10.45
N THR A 52 10.17 3.71 -9.33
CA THR A 52 9.45 5.00 -9.31
C THR A 52 10.41 6.20 -9.16
N PRO A 53 10.25 7.29 -9.96
CA PRO A 53 11.29 8.33 -10.14
C PRO A 53 11.39 9.44 -9.07
N ALA A 54 10.95 9.23 -7.83
CA ALA A 54 11.10 10.24 -6.75
C ALA A 54 11.55 9.62 -5.42
N ASP A 55 12.78 9.94 -4.99
CA ASP A 55 13.37 9.44 -3.73
C ASP A 55 12.61 9.88 -2.47
N GLU A 56 11.95 11.05 -2.47
CA GLU A 56 11.36 11.65 -1.27
C GLU A 56 10.17 10.86 -0.69
N TRP A 57 9.46 10.09 -1.53
CA TRP A 57 8.29 9.32 -1.13
C TRP A 57 8.57 7.83 -0.98
N ARG A 58 9.75 7.39 -1.43
CA ARG A 58 10.16 5.98 -1.49
C ARG A 58 10.05 5.28 -0.14
N GLU A 59 10.54 5.91 0.92
CA GLU A 59 10.48 5.36 2.27
C GLU A 59 9.04 5.24 2.78
N HIS A 60 8.19 6.23 2.48
CA HIS A 60 6.77 6.18 2.85
C HIS A 60 6.03 5.06 2.11
N GLU A 61 6.35 4.84 0.83
CA GLU A 61 5.80 3.75 0.02
C GLU A 61 6.25 2.38 0.54
N LYS A 62 7.54 2.20 0.82
CA LYS A 62 8.06 0.96 1.42
C LYS A 62 7.30 0.66 2.72
N ILE A 63 7.16 1.63 3.63
CA ILE A 63 6.47 1.42 4.91
C ILE A 63 4.99 1.04 4.71
N ILE A 64 4.26 1.78 3.88
CA ILE A 64 2.82 1.52 3.71
C ILE A 64 2.57 0.17 3.02
N MET A 65 3.40 -0.20 2.05
CA MET A 65 3.30 -1.50 1.38
C MET A 65 3.55 -2.65 2.34
N HIS A 66 4.51 -2.55 3.26
CA HIS A 66 4.70 -3.58 4.29
C HIS A 66 3.43 -3.78 5.11
N TYR A 67 2.75 -2.71 5.53
CA TYR A 67 1.47 -2.86 6.23
C TYR A 67 0.37 -3.47 5.36
N MET A 68 0.26 -3.07 4.08
CA MET A 68 -0.75 -3.61 3.17
C MET A 68 -0.51 -5.09 2.89
N VAL A 69 0.74 -5.50 2.63
CA VAL A 69 1.09 -6.90 2.38
C VAL A 69 0.86 -7.74 3.64
N MET A 70 1.32 -7.29 4.80
CA MET A 70 1.09 -8.01 6.06
C MET A 70 -0.41 -8.18 6.37
N ARG A 71 -1.25 -7.18 6.04
CA ARG A 71 -2.71 -7.30 6.12
C ARG A 71 -3.24 -8.33 5.11
N GLY A 72 -2.78 -8.29 3.87
CA GLY A 72 -3.21 -9.20 2.82
C GLY A 72 -2.83 -10.65 3.12
N LEU A 73 -1.61 -10.90 3.60
CA LEU A 73 -1.13 -12.20 4.08
C LEU A 73 -2.02 -12.74 5.20
N ALA A 74 -2.37 -11.91 6.18
CA ALA A 74 -3.26 -12.32 7.27
C ALA A 74 -4.65 -12.72 6.76
N LEU A 75 -5.28 -11.86 5.95
CA LEU A 75 -6.62 -12.14 5.40
C LEU A 75 -6.61 -13.39 4.51
N TYR A 76 -5.69 -13.45 3.54
CA TYR A 76 -5.67 -14.54 2.58
C TYR A 76 -5.25 -15.87 3.22
N GLY A 77 -4.33 -15.83 4.18
CA GLY A 77 -3.93 -16.99 4.98
C GLY A 77 -5.07 -17.56 5.82
N ASP A 78 -5.98 -16.70 6.29
CA ASP A 78 -7.21 -17.11 6.99
C ASP A 78 -8.34 -17.55 6.04
N GLY A 79 -8.08 -17.58 4.72
CA GLY A 79 -9.06 -17.92 3.69
C GLY A 79 -10.05 -16.80 3.37
N GLU A 80 -9.80 -15.58 3.84
CA GLU A 80 -10.59 -14.41 3.54
C GLU A 80 -10.17 -13.74 2.22
N LYS A 81 -11.07 -12.94 1.66
CA LYS A 81 -10.75 -12.12 0.50
C LYS A 81 -9.96 -10.89 0.93
N ILE A 82 -8.88 -10.57 0.22
CA ILE A 82 -8.17 -9.30 0.39
C ILE A 82 -9.12 -8.16 -0.04
N THR A 83 -9.45 -7.28 0.90
CA THR A 83 -10.37 -6.16 0.68
C THR A 83 -9.62 -4.85 0.54
N LYS A 84 -10.04 -3.99 -0.40
CA LYS A 84 -9.45 -2.66 -0.56
C LYS A 84 -9.73 -1.78 0.66
N ILE A 85 -8.71 -1.05 1.09
CA ILE A 85 -8.78 -0.06 2.14
C ILE A 85 -9.23 1.25 1.51
N GLN A 86 -10.17 1.93 2.17
CA GLN A 86 -10.62 3.23 1.71
C GLN A 86 -9.48 4.24 1.82
N TRP A 87 -9.13 4.87 0.70
CA TRP A 87 -8.28 6.07 0.71
C TRP A 87 -9.00 7.16 1.51
N ALA A 88 -8.34 7.67 2.54
CA ALA A 88 -8.81 8.86 3.22
C ALA A 88 -8.22 10.09 2.55
N HIS A 89 -9.07 11.08 2.27
CA HIS A 89 -8.68 12.41 1.84
C HIS A 89 -8.40 13.27 3.08
N PRO A 90 -7.30 14.04 3.15
CA PRO A 90 -7.13 15.03 4.22
C PRO A 90 -8.16 16.13 3.96
N GLY A 91 -9.30 16.11 4.64
CA GLY A 91 -10.45 16.98 4.40
C GLY A 91 -10.22 18.46 4.74
N TRP A 92 -9.17 19.08 4.19
CA TRP A 92 -9.13 20.54 4.08
C TRP A 92 -10.27 20.96 3.14
N MET A 93 -11.18 21.77 3.68
CA MET A 93 -12.40 22.19 3.01
C MET A 93 -12.10 22.77 1.61
N GLY A 94 -12.52 22.06 0.56
CA GLY A 94 -13.03 22.74 -0.64
C GLY A 94 -12.38 22.49 -2.02
N THR A 95 -11.36 21.66 -2.22
CA THR A 95 -10.69 21.64 -3.55
C THR A 95 -10.46 20.32 -4.27
N ALA A 96 -10.66 19.12 -3.70
CA ALA A 96 -10.16 17.91 -4.37
C ALA A 96 -11.16 16.74 -4.47
N GLU A 97 -12.39 17.02 -4.91
CA GLU A 97 -13.10 16.08 -5.81
C GLU A 97 -12.39 15.96 -7.18
N LYS A 98 -11.37 16.77 -7.44
CA LYS A 98 -10.50 16.70 -8.62
C LYS A 98 -9.07 16.49 -8.14
N GLY A 99 -8.47 15.39 -8.61
CA GLY A 99 -7.13 14.95 -8.24
C GLY A 99 -6.01 15.88 -8.70
N ASP A 100 -5.90 17.05 -8.08
CA ASP A 100 -4.72 17.89 -8.17
C ASP A 100 -3.79 17.62 -6.98
N THR A 101 -2.53 17.37 -7.30
CA THR A 101 -1.43 17.09 -6.37
C THR A 101 -1.20 18.23 -5.39
N ILE A 102 -0.85 17.88 -4.15
CA ILE A 102 -0.26 18.81 -3.19
C ILE A 102 1.17 19.08 -3.69
N GLN A 103 1.44 20.34 -4.07
CA GLN A 103 2.80 20.86 -4.36
C GLN A 103 3.56 21.13 -3.07
#